data_AF-A0AAU2TA54-F1
#
_entry.id   AF-A0AAU2TA54-F1
#
_cell.length_a   1.000
_cell.length_b   1.000
_cell.length_c   1.000
_cell.angle_alpha   90.00
_cell.angle_beta   90.00
_cell.angle_gamma   90.00
#
_symmetry.space_group_name_H-M   'P 1'
#
loop_
_entity.id
_entity.type
_entity.pdbx_description
1 polymer ?
#
loop_
_entity_poly.entity_id
_entity_poly.type
_entity_poly.pdbx_seq_one_letter_code
_entity_poly.pdbx_strand_id
1 'polypeptide(L)'
;MRADKLGSAARRALSEVGEAVGPTPFQVLIRVTGEPGEEQRRQIADAGARVGFAAGDVLTAAVAPGDLGRLTEVDCVAYVELSEPLRPEGGAWPQKQ
;
A
#
# COMPACT_ATOMS: atom_id res chain seq x y z
N MET A 1 -0.29 7.56 -13.65
CA MET A 1 -0.59 6.43 -12.74
C MET A 1 -0.55 5.15 -13.56
N ARG A 2 0.21 4.15 -13.11
CA ARG A 2 0.28 2.81 -13.72
C ARG A 2 -0.66 1.85 -13.00
N ALA A 3 -1.89 1.76 -13.49
CA ALA A 3 -2.96 1.00 -12.84
C ALA A 3 -2.68 -0.51 -12.76
N ASP A 4 -1.88 -1.05 -13.68
CA ASP A 4 -1.43 -2.44 -13.73
C ASP A 4 -0.65 -2.85 -12.48
N LYS A 5 0.05 -1.92 -11.83
CA LYS A 5 0.77 -2.15 -10.56
C LYS A 5 -0.12 -2.12 -9.32
N LEU A 6 -1.38 -1.72 -9.46
CA LEU A 6 -2.32 -1.67 -8.33
C LEU A 6 -3.05 -2.99 -8.17
N GLY A 7 -3.05 -3.46 -6.93
CA GLY A 7 -3.88 -4.54 -6.47
C GLY A 7 -5.36 -4.22 -6.41
N SER A 8 -6.16 -5.26 -6.20
CA SER A 8 -7.61 -5.16 -6.35
C SER A 8 -8.24 -4.30 -5.26
N ALA A 9 -7.72 -4.35 -4.03
CA ALA A 9 -8.24 -3.54 -2.94
C ALA A 9 -7.77 -2.09 -3.11
N ALA A 10 -6.51 -1.88 -3.49
CA ALA A 10 -5.99 -0.56 -3.81
C ALA A 10 -6.78 0.16 -4.93
N ARG A 11 -7.13 -0.56 -6.01
CA ARG A 11 -7.98 -0.01 -7.09
C ARG A 11 -9.37 0.37 -6.59
N ARG A 12 -10.02 -0.52 -5.83
CA ARG A 12 -11.36 -0.29 -5.25
C ARG A 12 -11.36 0.95 -4.35
N ALA A 13 -10.40 1.04 -3.44
CA ALA A 13 -10.26 2.20 -2.57
C ALA A 13 -10.06 3.49 -3.37
N LEU A 14 -9.22 3.49 -4.41
CA LEU A 14 -9.05 4.68 -5.26
C LEU A 14 -10.33 5.07 -6.03
N SER A 15 -11.15 4.10 -6.44
CA SER A 15 -12.44 4.38 -7.07
C SER A 15 -13.47 4.92 -6.07
N GLU A 16 -13.46 4.43 -4.82
CA GLU A 16 -14.35 4.88 -3.74
C GLU A 16 -13.95 6.26 -3.17
N VAL A 17 -12.67 6.61 -3.28
CA VAL A 17 -12.05 7.89 -2.88
C VAL A 17 -12.60 9.10 -3.66
N GLY A 18 -13.43 8.89 -4.68
CA GLY A 18 -14.03 9.94 -5.51
C GLY A 18 -14.95 10.94 -4.80
N GLU A 19 -15.47 10.65 -3.60
CA GLU A 19 -16.44 11.57 -2.93
C GLU A 19 -16.18 11.90 -1.45
N ALA A 20 -15.36 11.14 -0.71
CA ALA A 20 -15.20 11.37 0.73
C ALA A 20 -13.84 10.91 1.25
N VAL A 21 -12.82 11.77 1.18
CA VAL A 21 -11.51 11.45 1.75
C VAL A 21 -11.32 12.21 3.05
N GLY A 22 -11.51 11.48 4.15
CA GLY A 22 -10.87 11.86 5.41
C GLY A 22 -9.34 11.70 5.29
N PRO A 23 -8.55 12.41 6.11
CA PRO A 23 -7.08 12.49 5.99
C PRO A 23 -6.32 11.19 6.32
N THR A 24 -7.00 10.06 6.46
CA THR A 24 -6.43 8.81 6.98
C THR A 24 -5.54 8.14 5.94
N PRO A 25 -4.24 7.95 6.22
CA PRO A 25 -3.36 7.22 5.32
C PRO A 25 -3.76 5.75 5.19
N PHE A 26 -3.64 5.21 3.98
CA PHE A 26 -3.74 3.79 3.73
C PHE A 26 -2.50 3.06 4.25
N GLN A 27 -2.71 1.87 4.82
CA GLN A 27 -1.65 0.91 5.02
C GLN A 27 -1.52 0.07 3.76
N VAL A 28 -0.31 -0.02 3.21
CA VAL A 28 -0.04 -0.74 1.96
C VAL A 28 1.10 -1.72 2.11
N LEU A 29 1.07 -2.73 1.24
CA LEU A 29 2.17 -3.61 0.91
C LEU A 29 2.70 -3.19 -0.46
N ILE A 30 4.01 -2.96 -0.54
CA ILE A 30 4.69 -2.54 -1.76
C ILE A 30 5.69 -3.64 -2.12
N ARG A 31 5.49 -4.29 -3.26
CA ARG A 31 6.48 -5.18 -3.84
C ARG A 31 7.45 -4.39 -4.70
N VAL A 32 8.74 -4.58 -4.50
CA VAL A 32 9.80 -3.95 -5.29
C VAL A 32 10.53 -4.97 -6.16
N THR A 33 11.31 -4.50 -7.12
CA THR A 33 12.22 -5.33 -7.90
C THR A 33 13.49 -5.61 -7.10
N GLY A 34 13.66 -6.87 -6.68
CA GLY A 34 14.82 -7.30 -5.89
C GLY A 34 14.71 -6.95 -4.40
N GLU A 35 15.85 -6.94 -3.70
CA GLU A 35 15.89 -6.62 -2.27
C GLU A 35 16.02 -5.10 -2.04
N PRO A 36 15.15 -4.49 -1.21
CA PRO A 36 15.06 -3.04 -1.04
C PRO A 36 16.26 -2.43 -0.32
N GLY A 37 17.17 -1.84 -1.10
CA GLY A 37 18.27 -1.01 -0.62
C GLY A 37 17.83 0.39 -0.16
N GLU A 38 18.75 1.16 0.42
CA GLU A 38 18.48 2.52 0.91
C GLU A 38 17.94 3.46 -0.18
N GLU A 39 18.50 3.39 -1.38
CA GLU A 39 18.08 4.22 -2.51
C GLU A 39 16.63 3.94 -2.94
N GLN A 40 16.25 2.67 -3.05
CA GLN A 40 14.87 2.30 -3.39
C GLN A 40 13.88 2.75 -2.31
N ARG A 41 14.26 2.63 -1.03
CA ARG A 41 13.44 3.12 0.09
C ARG A 41 13.27 4.63 0.05
N ARG A 42 14.33 5.36 -0.31
CA ARG A 42 14.29 6.82 -0.48
C ARG A 42 13.36 7.22 -1.62
N GLN A 43 13.47 6.59 -2.79
CA GLN A 43 12.58 6.85 -3.93
C GLN A 43 11.10 6.61 -3.58
N ILE A 44 10.82 5.54 -2.84
CA ILE A 44 9.47 5.23 -2.36
C ILE A 44 9.00 6.29 -1.34
N ALA A 45 9.89 6.76 -0.46
CA ALA A 45 9.56 7.82 0.48
C ALA A 45 9.30 9.17 -0.18
N ASP A 46 10.10 9.53 -1.19
CA ASP A 46 9.93 10.74 -2.00
C ASP A 46 8.60 10.71 -2.79
N ALA A 47 8.07 9.52 -3.08
CA ALA A 47 6.75 9.32 -3.66
C ALA A 47 5.58 9.44 -2.66
N GLY A 48 5.84 9.80 -1.40
CA GLY A 48 4.82 10.05 -0.37
C GLY A 48 4.54 8.88 0.57
N ALA A 49 5.31 7.78 0.47
CA ALA A 49 5.17 6.65 1.39
C ALA A 49 6.02 6.82 2.66
N ARG A 50 5.46 6.45 3.81
CA ARG A 50 6.21 6.26 5.04
C ARG A 50 6.52 4.78 5.18
N VAL A 51 7.73 4.38 4.76
CA VAL A 51 8.19 2.98 4.78
C VAL A 51 8.38 2.50 6.22
N GLY A 52 7.84 1.34 6.52
CA GLY A 52 8.02 0.62 7.79
C GLY A 52 9.01 -0.52 7.62
N PHE A 53 8.50 -1.75 7.62
CA PHE A 53 9.30 -2.98 7.61
C PHE A 53 9.55 -3.48 6.18
N ALA A 54 10.61 -4.27 6.03
CA ALA A 54 10.90 -5.01 4.82
C ALA A 54 10.99 -6.50 5.12
N ALA A 55 10.42 -7.31 4.24
CA ALA A 55 10.52 -8.76 4.25
C ALA A 55 10.78 -9.23 2.81
N GLY A 56 12.04 -9.52 2.49
CA GLY A 56 12.44 -9.81 1.11
C GLY A 56 12.17 -8.61 0.19
N ASP A 57 11.44 -8.85 -0.90
CA ASP A 57 11.05 -7.83 -1.89
C ASP A 57 9.77 -7.06 -1.52
N VAL A 58 9.25 -7.21 -0.29
CA VAL A 58 8.02 -6.56 0.17
C VAL A 58 8.30 -5.55 1.28
N LEU A 59 7.74 -4.35 1.14
CA LEU A 59 7.75 -3.27 2.12
C LEU A 59 6.36 -3.01 2.67
N THR A 60 6.24 -2.75 3.97
CA THR A 60 5.04 -2.12 4.54
C THR A 60 5.18 -0.60 4.50
N ALA A 61 4.10 0.12 4.21
CA ALA A 61 4.13 1.58 4.26
C ALA A 61 2.77 2.19 4.58
N ALA A 62 2.79 3.44 5.06
CA ALA A 62 1.62 4.31 5.14
C ALA A 62 1.65 5.34 4.01
N VAL A 63 0.54 5.53 3.30
CA VAL A 63 0.48 6.40 2.10
C VAL A 63 -0.83 7.19 2.10
N ALA A 64 -0.76 8.49 1.82
CA ALA A 64 -1.98 9.28 1.65
C ALA A 64 -2.74 8.83 0.38
N PRO A 65 -4.08 8.85 0.36
CA PRO A 65 -4.85 8.44 -0.82
C PRO A 65 -4.42 9.12 -2.13
N GLY A 66 -4.07 10.40 -2.08
CA GLY A 66 -3.60 11.17 -3.25
C GLY A 66 -2.21 10.80 -3.77
N ASP A 67 -1.39 10.13 -2.95
CA ASP A 67 -0.02 9.75 -3.30
C ASP A 67 0.09 8.32 -3.83
N LEU A 68 -0.98 7.51 -3.72
CA LEU A 68 -0.98 6.13 -4.18
C LEU A 68 -0.65 6.02 -5.68
N GLY A 69 -1.14 6.97 -6.48
CA GLY A 69 -0.84 7.05 -7.90
C GLY A 69 0.63 7.34 -8.19
N ARG A 70 1.30 8.15 -7.35
CA ARG A 70 2.73 8.48 -7.49
C ARG A 70 3.62 7.28 -7.22
N LEU A 71 3.26 6.46 -6.23
CA LEU A 71 3.98 5.21 -5.94
C LEU A 71 4.05 4.25 -7.13
N THR A 72 2.97 4.18 -7.92
CA THR A 72 2.95 3.31 -9.12
C THR A 72 3.94 3.77 -10.20
N GLU A 73 4.36 5.03 -10.17
CA GLU A 73 5.33 5.58 -11.13
C GLU A 73 6.79 5.32 -10.73
N VAL A 74 7.05 4.91 -9.49
CA VAL A 74 8.41 4.58 -9.06
C VAL A 74 8.88 3.31 -9.78
N ASP A 75 10.05 3.39 -10.42
CA ASP A 75 10.55 2.33 -11.30
C ASP A 75 10.81 1.01 -10.56
N CYS A 76 11.33 1.08 -9.33
CA CYS A 76 11.57 -0.11 -8.53
C CYS A 76 10.28 -0.73 -7.96
N VAL A 77 9.14 -0.04 -8.01
CA VAL A 77 7.85 -0.58 -7.53
C VAL A 77 7.25 -1.48 -8.59
N ALA A 78 7.05 -2.75 -8.25
CA ALA A 78 6.42 -3.75 -9.10
C ALA A 78 4.91 -3.90 -8.81
N TYR A 79 4.49 -3.73 -7.56
CA TYR A 79 3.10 -3.92 -7.15
C TYR A 79 2.78 -3.17 -5.86
N VAL A 80 1.54 -2.68 -5.71
CA VAL A 80 1.02 -2.00 -4.51
C VAL A 80 -0.36 -2.55 -4.18
N GLU A 81 -0.56 -3.01 -2.95
CA GLU A 81 -1.85 -3.52 -2.45
C GLU A 81 -2.17 -2.93 -1.07
N LEU A 82 -3.46 -2.82 -0.75
CA LEU A 82 -3.86 -2.44 0.61
C LEU A 82 -3.61 -3.57 1.60
N SER A 83 -3.15 -3.20 2.79
CA SER A 83 -3.10 -4.11 3.92
C SER A 83 -4.51 -4.28 4.48
N GLU A 84 -5.17 -5.36 4.10
CA GLU A 84 -6.50 -5.70 4.62
C GLU A 84 -6.39 -6.46 5.95
N PRO A 85 -7.33 -6.25 6.88
CA PRO A 85 -7.37 -7.03 8.11
C PRO A 85 -7.54 -8.53 7.81
N LEU A 86 -6.68 -9.35 8.39
CA LEU A 86 -6.84 -10.80 8.34
C LEU A 86 -8.10 -11.22 9.11
N ARG A 87 -8.83 -12.19 8.55
CA ARG A 87 -9.99 -12.81 9.19
C ARG A 87 -9.68 -14.29 9.43
N PRO A 88 -10.03 -14.85 10.60
CA PRO A 88 -9.95 -16.30 10.78
C PRO A 88 -10.82 -16.99 9.74
N GLU A 89 -10.32 -18.09 9.17
CA GLU A 89 -11.12 -18.98 8.34
C GLU A 89 -12.15 -19.68 9.25
N GLY A 90 -13.35 -19.12 9.38
CA GLY A 90 -14.52 -19.74 10.04
C GLY A 90 -14.96 -19.21 11.41
N GLY A 91 -14.39 -18.13 11.96
CA GLY A 91 -14.70 -17.64 13.31
C GLY A 91 -15.49 -16.34 13.37
N ALA A 92 -16.69 -16.39 13.97
CA ALA A 92 -17.41 -15.19 14.42
C ALA A 92 -16.52 -14.31 15.32
N TRP A 93 -16.73 -12.99 15.28
CA TRP A 93 -16.03 -12.06 16.19
C TRP A 93 -16.17 -12.54 17.64
N PRO A 94 -15.12 -12.47 18.47
CA PRO A 94 -15.33 -12.51 19.90
C PRO A 94 -16.21 -11.31 20.25
N GLN A 95 -17.48 -11.59 20.61
CA GLN A 95 -18.35 -10.57 21.19
C GLN A 95 -17.66 -10.06 22.45
N LYS A 96 -17.33 -8.77 22.48
CA LYS A 96 -16.89 -8.12 23.72
C LYS A 96 -18.04 -8.26 24.72
N GLN A 97 -17.76 -8.95 25.83
CA GLN A 97 -18.60 -8.88 27.03
C GLN A 97 -18.48 -7.51 27.68
#